data_AF-A0A821INC5-F1
#
_entry.id   AF-A0A821INC5-F1
#
_cell.length_a   1.000
_cell.length_b   1.000
_cell.length_c   1.000
_cell.angle_alpha   90.00
_cell.angle_beta   90.00
_cell.angle_gamma   90.00
#
_symmetry.space_group_name_H-M   'P 1'
#
loop_
_entity.id
_entity.type
_entity.pdbx_description
1 polymer ?
#
loop_
_entity_poly.entity_id
_entity_poly.type
_entity_poly.pdbx_seq_one_letter_code
_entity_poly.pdbx_strand_id
1 'polypeptide(L)'
;MSNNNQEDRLIQGLSGRKLKIPSHWKNPSGNYHIGIKSLKQLMPSSAFERLSKERREKMFDPEHRLALAEAQHRLDEHINKYLSPNDEQKLIREEFQSFVDALKEVEKKYNDPGPFLDCIVWNDGDKWIACIDTSEQGELDQCKCLTNYIDYHEFATFSAIDMVTYSVQIHNEINILEIVVAG
;
A
#
# COMPACT_ATOMS: atom_id res chain seq x y z
N MET A 1 -31.19 -15.75 -23.48
CA MET A 1 -30.81 -15.49 -22.08
C MET A 1 -29.31 -15.61 -22.01
N SER A 2 -28.61 -14.48 -22.06
CA SER A 2 -27.15 -14.43 -22.13
C SER A 2 -26.59 -14.50 -20.70
N ASN A 3 -25.92 -15.59 -20.37
CA ASN A 3 -25.16 -15.73 -19.13
C ASN A 3 -23.95 -14.79 -19.18
N ASN A 4 -24.11 -13.57 -18.69
CA ASN A 4 -23.01 -12.66 -18.40
C ASN A 4 -22.33 -13.08 -17.09
N ASN A 5 -21.54 -14.14 -17.12
CA ASN A 5 -20.52 -14.35 -16.09
C ASN A 5 -19.29 -13.51 -16.48
N GLN A 6 -19.32 -12.22 -16.13
CA GLN A 6 -18.11 -11.39 -16.10
C GLN A 6 -17.30 -11.81 -14.88
N GLU A 7 -16.51 -12.87 -15.01
CA GLU A 7 -15.43 -13.12 -14.07
C GLU A 7 -14.46 -11.94 -14.16
N ASP A 8 -14.30 -11.22 -13.05
CA ASP A 8 -13.29 -10.19 -12.91
C ASP A 8 -11.94 -10.79 -13.34
N ARG A 9 -11.35 -10.25 -14.41
CA ARG A 9 -10.05 -10.69 -14.89
C ARG A 9 -9.01 -10.27 -13.86
N LEU A 10 -8.67 -11.17 -12.94
CA LEU A 10 -7.69 -10.95 -11.88
C LEU A 10 -6.32 -11.41 -12.34
N ILE A 11 -5.32 -10.54 -12.26
CA ILE A 11 -3.91 -10.91 -12.43
C ILE A 11 -3.17 -10.79 -11.09
N GLN A 12 -2.09 -11.55 -10.89
CA GLN A 12 -1.28 -11.44 -9.68
C GLN A 12 -0.21 -10.36 -9.86
N GLY A 13 -0.25 -9.33 -9.01
CA GLY A 13 0.78 -8.32 -8.92
C GLY A 13 2.06 -8.85 -8.27
N LEU A 14 3.17 -8.14 -8.50
CA LEU A 14 4.45 -8.45 -7.85
C LEU A 14 4.47 -8.04 -6.38
N SER A 15 3.54 -7.17 -5.94
CA SER A 15 3.29 -6.90 -4.52
C SER A 15 2.64 -8.08 -3.78
N GLY A 16 2.12 -9.07 -4.51
CA GLY A 16 1.28 -10.15 -3.99
C GLY A 16 -0.22 -9.87 -4.05
N ARG A 17 -0.65 -8.62 -4.34
CA ARG A 17 -2.07 -8.27 -4.51
C ARG A 17 -2.67 -8.92 -5.77
N LYS A 18 -3.98 -9.11 -5.77
CA LYS A 18 -4.74 -9.45 -6.97
C LYS A 18 -5.19 -8.13 -7.61
N LEU A 19 -4.80 -7.93 -8.87
CA LEU A 19 -5.09 -6.71 -9.62
C LEU A 19 -6.30 -6.98 -10.51
N LYS A 20 -7.38 -6.23 -10.31
CA LYS A 20 -8.62 -6.36 -11.06
C LYS A 20 -8.54 -5.58 -12.35
N ILE A 21 -8.44 -6.28 -13.48
CA ILE A 21 -8.41 -5.67 -14.81
C ILE A 21 -9.82 -5.17 -15.16
N PRO A 22 -10.01 -3.87 -15.41
CA PRO A 22 -11.29 -3.31 -15.83
C PRO A 22 -11.75 -3.93 -17.15
N SER A 23 -13.03 -4.29 -17.23
CA SER A 23 -13.59 -4.97 -18.41
C SER A 23 -13.49 -4.14 -19.69
N HIS A 24 -13.40 -2.82 -19.55
CA HIS A 24 -13.31 -1.87 -20.66
C HIS A 24 -11.89 -1.72 -21.21
N TRP A 25 -10.85 -2.26 -20.54
CA TRP A 25 -9.49 -2.26 -21.07
C TRP A 25 -9.38 -3.19 -22.27
N LYS A 26 -8.86 -2.64 -23.38
CA LYS A 26 -8.51 -3.41 -24.57
C LYS A 26 -7.10 -3.95 -24.40
N ASN A 27 -6.92 -5.24 -24.69
CA ASN A 27 -5.62 -5.88 -24.79
C ASN A 27 -5.73 -7.06 -25.77
N PRO A 28 -5.57 -6.82 -27.08
CA PRO A 28 -5.72 -7.87 -28.09
C PRO A 28 -4.73 -9.03 -27.93
N SER A 29 -3.56 -8.77 -27.34
CA SER A 29 -2.53 -9.78 -27.10
C SER A 29 -2.86 -10.70 -25.93
N GLY A 30 -3.68 -10.24 -24.99
CA GLY A 30 -3.92 -10.89 -23.70
C GLY A 30 -2.75 -10.82 -22.71
N ASN A 31 -1.62 -10.24 -23.09
CA ASN A 31 -0.41 -10.21 -22.28
C ASN A 31 -0.30 -8.90 -21.48
N TYR A 32 0.09 -9.00 -20.22
CA TYR A 32 0.41 -7.87 -19.35
C TYR A 32 1.86 -7.98 -18.88
N HIS A 33 2.59 -6.88 -18.95
CA HIS A 33 3.91 -6.73 -18.35
C HIS A 33 3.73 -6.12 -16.97
N ILE A 34 4.26 -6.79 -15.94
CA ILE A 34 4.04 -6.40 -14.54
C ILE A 34 5.38 -6.02 -13.92
N GLY A 35 5.43 -4.83 -13.33
CA GLY A 35 6.54 -4.32 -12.55
C GLY A 35 6.08 -3.90 -11.15
N ILE A 36 7.04 -3.53 -10.30
CA ILE A 36 6.76 -2.98 -8.97
C ILE A 36 7.71 -1.84 -8.67
N LYS A 37 7.21 -0.79 -8.02
CA LYS A 37 8.03 0.34 -7.60
C LYS A 37 7.62 0.82 -6.20
N SER A 38 8.59 1.07 -5.35
CA SER A 38 8.35 1.71 -4.05
C SER A 38 8.02 3.18 -4.25
N LEU A 39 6.90 3.64 -3.69
CA LEU A 39 6.52 5.05 -3.75
C LEU A 39 7.57 5.95 -3.06
N LYS A 40 8.22 5.45 -2.01
CA LYS A 40 9.35 6.12 -1.33
C LYS A 40 10.51 6.48 -2.27
N GLN A 41 10.74 5.68 -3.31
CA GLN A 41 11.80 5.93 -4.30
C GLN A 41 11.39 6.93 -5.38
N LEU A 42 10.08 7.20 -5.53
CA LEU A 42 9.52 8.09 -6.54
C LEU A 42 9.31 9.50 -5.97
N MET A 43 8.89 9.60 -4.71
CA MET A 43 8.54 10.87 -4.10
C MET A 43 9.74 11.65 -3.55
N PRO A 44 9.69 13.00 -3.57
CA PRO A 44 10.57 13.82 -2.74
C PRO A 44 10.46 13.45 -1.26
N SER A 45 11.57 13.47 -0.52
CA SER A 45 11.61 13.06 0.89
C SER A 45 10.59 13.80 1.76
N SER A 46 10.42 15.11 1.57
CA SER A 46 9.47 15.92 2.33
C SER A 46 8.01 15.53 2.07
N ALA A 47 7.69 15.13 0.85
CA ALA A 47 6.36 14.63 0.50
C ALA A 47 6.12 13.24 1.12
N PHE A 48 7.13 12.37 1.07
CA PHE A 48 7.05 11.04 1.66
C PHE A 48 6.94 11.08 3.18
N GLU A 49 7.61 12.02 3.86
CA GLU A 49 7.48 12.24 5.31
C GLU A 49 6.05 12.63 5.71
N ARG A 50 5.40 13.50 4.94
CA ARG A 50 3.98 13.85 5.17
C ARG A 50 3.08 12.63 5.02
N LEU A 51 3.23 11.87 3.93
CA LEU A 51 2.47 10.64 3.69
C LEU A 51 2.71 9.62 4.82
N SER A 52 3.96 9.41 5.24
CA SER A 52 4.30 8.46 6.31
C SER A 52 3.65 8.84 7.64
N LYS A 53 3.64 10.13 7.97
CA LYS A 53 2.98 10.65 9.17
C LYS A 53 1.48 10.39 9.13
N GLU A 54 0.83 10.71 8.02
CA GLU A 54 -0.60 10.50 7.86
C GLU A 54 -0.98 9.02 7.92
N ARG A 55 -0.21 8.15 7.26
CA ARG A 55 -0.41 6.69 7.31
C ARG A 55 -0.30 6.18 8.73
N ARG A 56 0.69 6.64 9.51
CA ARG A 56 0.80 6.32 10.93
C ARG A 56 -0.46 6.77 11.69
N GLU A 57 -0.87 8.02 11.55
CA GLU A 57 -2.02 8.59 12.26
C GLU A 57 -3.34 7.87 11.92
N LYS A 58 -3.50 7.40 10.68
CA LYS A 58 -4.74 6.74 10.21
C LYS A 58 -4.74 5.23 10.42
N MET A 59 -3.60 4.56 10.25
CA MET A 59 -3.55 3.10 10.15
C MET A 59 -2.86 2.44 11.36
N PHE A 60 -1.95 3.13 12.04
CA PHE A 60 -1.19 2.57 13.16
C PHE A 60 -1.68 3.10 14.52
N ASP A 61 -1.68 4.42 14.70
CA ASP A 61 -1.94 5.05 16.01
C ASP A 61 -3.30 4.66 16.64
N PRO A 62 -4.43 4.54 15.89
CA PRO A 62 -5.71 4.19 16.49
C PRO A 62 -5.72 2.78 17.08
N GLU A 63 -5.37 1.78 16.27
CA GLU A 63 -5.35 0.37 16.68
C GLU A 63 -4.27 0.12 17.74
N HIS A 64 -3.09 0.74 17.58
CA HIS A 64 -2.00 0.58 18.53
C HIS A 64 -2.34 1.15 19.91
N ARG A 65 -2.96 2.35 19.96
CA ARG A 65 -3.38 2.97 21.22
C ARG A 65 -4.41 2.13 21.95
N LEU A 66 -5.38 1.55 21.22
CA LEU A 66 -6.37 0.64 21.78
C LEU A 66 -5.71 -0.62 22.35
N ALA A 67 -4.81 -1.25 21.60
CA ALA A 67 -4.09 -2.44 22.05
C ALA A 67 -3.23 -2.17 23.30
N LEU A 68 -2.53 -1.02 23.34
CA LEU A 68 -1.71 -0.63 24.49
C LEU A 68 -2.57 -0.33 25.72
N ALA A 69 -3.70 0.36 25.55
CA ALA A 69 -4.62 0.64 26.65
C ALA A 69 -5.20 -0.65 27.24
N GLU A 70 -5.61 -1.60 26.39
CA GLU A 70 -6.11 -2.91 26.82
C GLU A 70 -5.03 -3.73 27.55
N ALA A 71 -3.80 -3.76 27.02
CA ALA A 71 -2.69 -4.46 27.68
C ALA A 71 -2.37 -3.85 29.06
N GLN A 72 -2.37 -2.51 29.15
CA GLN A 72 -2.15 -1.80 30.42
C GLN A 72 -3.30 -2.07 31.40
N HIS A 73 -4.54 -2.07 30.93
CA HIS A 73 -5.70 -2.39 31.77
C HIS A 73 -5.60 -3.78 32.40
N ARG A 74 -5.23 -4.81 31.61
CA ARG A 74 -5.05 -6.18 32.13
C ARG A 74 -3.95 -6.27 33.19
N LEU A 75 -2.85 -5.57 32.96
CA LEU A 75 -1.76 -5.48 33.93
C LEU A 75 -2.24 -4.83 35.24
N ASP A 76 -2.94 -3.70 35.13
CA ASP A 76 -3.43 -2.95 36.30
C ASP A 76 -4.50 -3.73 37.07
N GLU A 77 -5.45 -4.38 36.38
CA GLU A 77 -6.43 -5.28 37.00
C GLU A 77 -5.76 -6.40 37.77
N HIS A 78 -4.72 -7.02 37.20
CA HIS A 78 -4.00 -8.10 37.85
C HIS A 78 -3.19 -7.62 39.07
N ILE A 79 -2.57 -6.44 38.98
CA ILE A 79 -1.89 -5.80 40.12
C ILE A 79 -2.88 -5.51 41.24
N ASN A 80 -4.04 -4.94 40.92
CA ASN A 80 -5.06 -4.56 41.90
C ASN A 80 -5.74 -5.77 42.55
N LYS A 81 -5.96 -6.84 41.77
CA LYS A 81 -6.57 -8.08 42.27
C LYS A 81 -5.63 -8.87 43.19
N TYR A 82 -4.33 -8.86 42.92
CA TYR A 82 -3.34 -9.65 43.65
C TYR A 82 -2.27 -8.75 44.30
N LEU A 83 -2.65 -8.07 45.38
CA LEU A 83 -1.76 -7.21 46.17
C LEU A 83 -0.59 -7.98 46.82
N SER A 84 -0.76 -9.29 47.06
CA SER A 84 0.28 -10.19 47.56
C SER A 84 0.28 -11.47 46.72
N PRO A 85 0.92 -11.44 45.54
CA PRO A 85 0.82 -12.52 44.57
C PRO A 85 1.66 -13.74 44.99
N ASN A 86 1.12 -14.94 44.75
CA ASN A 86 1.90 -16.17 44.74
C ASN A 86 2.80 -16.24 43.48
N ASP A 87 3.62 -17.28 43.35
CA ASP A 87 4.59 -17.35 42.25
C ASP A 87 3.93 -17.47 40.86
N GLU A 88 2.81 -18.18 40.75
CA GLU A 88 2.04 -18.25 39.50
C GLU A 88 1.49 -16.86 39.09
N GLN A 89 0.95 -16.11 40.06
CA GLN A 89 0.45 -14.75 39.83
C GLN A 89 1.58 -13.76 39.49
N LYS A 90 2.80 -13.96 40.01
CA LYS A 90 3.97 -13.16 39.58
C LYS A 90 4.32 -13.42 38.13
N LEU A 91 4.35 -14.70 37.70
CA LEU A 91 4.62 -15.05 36.31
C LEU A 91 3.60 -14.44 35.34
N ILE A 92 2.30 -14.51 35.68
CA ILE A 92 1.25 -13.87 34.87
C ILE A 92 1.42 -12.34 34.83
N ARG A 93 1.84 -11.71 35.94
CA ARG A 93 2.12 -10.28 35.97
C ARG A 93 3.28 -9.91 35.03
N GLU A 94 4.35 -10.69 35.08
CA GLU A 94 5.51 -10.51 34.20
C GLU A 94 5.15 -10.70 32.73
N GLU A 95 4.26 -11.63 32.42
CA GLU A 95 3.70 -11.82 31.08
C GLU A 95 2.91 -10.58 30.61
N PHE A 96 1.98 -10.05 31.44
CA PHE A 96 1.25 -8.82 31.10
C PHE A 96 2.17 -7.61 30.93
N GLN A 97 3.18 -7.47 31.78
CA GLN A 97 4.20 -6.42 31.65
C GLN A 97 4.98 -6.58 30.33
N SER A 98 5.34 -7.81 29.96
CA SER A 98 6.05 -8.09 28.71
C SER A 98 5.23 -7.71 27.47
N PHE A 99 3.90 -7.90 27.50
CA PHE A 99 3.02 -7.44 26.41
C PHE A 99 3.00 -5.91 26.30
N VAL A 100 2.89 -5.20 27.42
CA VAL A 100 2.96 -3.72 27.44
C VAL A 100 4.30 -3.23 26.89
N ASP A 101 5.40 -3.83 27.32
CA ASP A 101 6.74 -3.42 26.90
C ASP A 101 6.99 -3.74 25.41
N ALA A 102 6.50 -4.88 24.93
CA ALA A 102 6.55 -5.23 23.51
C ALA A 102 5.78 -4.21 22.66
N LEU A 103 4.58 -3.80 23.08
CA LEU A 103 3.79 -2.78 22.37
C LEU A 103 4.53 -1.42 22.34
N LYS A 104 5.08 -0.97 23.46
CA LYS A 104 5.89 0.27 23.51
C LYS A 104 7.10 0.20 22.59
N GLU A 105 7.76 -0.95 22.50
CA GLU A 105 8.90 -1.14 21.60
C GLU A 105 8.49 -1.16 20.13
N VAL A 106 7.31 -1.70 19.79
CA VAL A 106 6.72 -1.62 18.43
C VAL A 106 6.50 -0.17 18.03
N GLU A 107 5.90 0.65 18.90
CA GLU A 107 5.70 2.08 18.62
C GLU A 107 7.02 2.81 18.41
N LYS A 108 7.99 2.59 19.29
CA LYS A 108 9.32 3.23 19.22
C LYS A 108 10.09 2.87 17.95
N LYS A 109 9.95 1.63 17.48
CA LYS A 109 10.62 1.11 16.27
C LYS A 109 9.75 1.21 15.02
N TYR A 110 8.59 1.85 15.11
CA TYR A 110 7.68 1.99 13.97
C TYR A 110 8.39 2.66 12.80
N ASN A 111 8.41 1.96 11.66
CA ASN A 111 9.01 2.43 10.43
C ASN A 111 8.21 1.88 9.25
N ASP A 112 7.39 2.73 8.64
CA ASP A 112 6.61 2.38 7.45
C ASP A 112 7.48 2.59 6.19
N PRO A 113 7.78 1.54 5.40
CA PRO A 113 8.48 1.70 4.13
C PRO A 113 7.62 2.39 3.05
N GLY A 114 6.33 2.61 3.32
CA GLY A 114 5.35 3.12 2.38
C GLY A 114 4.89 2.06 1.38
N PRO A 115 3.96 2.42 0.48
CA PRO A 115 3.40 1.47 -0.45
C PRO A 115 4.38 1.08 -1.55
N PHE A 116 4.27 -0.18 -1.95
CA PHE A 116 4.79 -0.67 -3.21
C PHE A 116 3.65 -0.67 -4.21
N LEU A 117 3.86 -0.04 -5.36
CA LEU A 117 2.86 0.11 -6.41
C LEU A 117 3.13 -0.94 -7.49
N ASP A 118 2.11 -1.71 -7.84
CA ASP A 118 2.19 -2.56 -9.02
C ASP A 118 2.03 -1.69 -10.27
N CYS A 119 2.91 -1.89 -11.23
CA CYS A 119 2.88 -1.20 -12.52
C CYS A 119 2.50 -2.22 -13.59
N ILE A 120 1.51 -1.90 -14.40
CA ILE A 120 1.00 -2.78 -15.44
C ILE A 120 1.16 -2.06 -16.77
N VAL A 121 1.78 -2.73 -17.73
CA VAL A 121 1.97 -2.21 -19.09
C VAL A 121 1.42 -3.22 -20.09
N TRP A 122 0.66 -2.74 -21.07
CA TRP A 122 0.13 -3.55 -22.15
C TRP A 122 -0.06 -2.73 -23.43
N ASN A 123 -0.32 -3.40 -24.54
CA ASN A 123 -0.71 -2.74 -25.78
C ASN A 123 -2.22 -2.90 -25.99
N ASP A 124 -2.93 -1.80 -26.21
CA ASP A 124 -4.39 -1.79 -26.35
C ASP A 124 -4.89 -2.11 -27.77
N GLY A 125 -3.96 -2.36 -28.70
CA GLY A 125 -4.18 -2.54 -30.13
C GLY A 125 -3.80 -1.33 -30.98
N ASP A 126 -3.61 -0.17 -30.36
CA ASP A 126 -3.20 1.09 -31.01
C ASP A 126 -1.88 1.59 -30.39
N LYS A 127 -1.83 1.67 -29.06
CA LYS A 127 -0.68 2.21 -28.32
C LYS A 127 -0.35 1.41 -27.08
N TRP A 128 0.83 1.70 -26.52
CA TRP A 128 1.24 1.16 -25.23
C TRP A 128 0.64 1.99 -24.09
N ILE A 129 0.04 1.29 -23.14
CA ILE A 129 -0.62 1.87 -21.98
C ILE A 129 0.09 1.38 -20.74
N ALA A 130 0.28 2.27 -19.77
CA ALA A 130 0.71 1.95 -18.42
C ALA A 130 -0.38 2.35 -17.41
N CYS A 131 -0.58 1.52 -16.40
CA CYS A 131 -1.39 1.83 -15.23
C CYS A 131 -0.56 1.50 -13.99
N ILE A 132 -0.51 2.43 -13.05
CA ILE A 132 0.15 2.24 -11.74
C ILE A 132 -0.97 2.09 -10.71
N ASP A 133 -0.93 1.02 -9.91
CA ASP A 133 -1.92 0.77 -8.84
C ASP A 133 -1.73 1.76 -7.68
N THR A 134 -2.25 2.96 -7.83
CA THR A 134 -2.28 3.99 -6.78
C THR A 134 -3.39 3.75 -5.75
N SER A 135 -4.30 2.80 -6.00
CA SER A 135 -5.33 2.40 -5.03
C SER A 135 -4.73 1.65 -3.82
N GLU A 136 -3.54 1.07 -3.99
CA GLU A 136 -2.89 0.16 -3.06
C GLU A 136 -3.67 -1.13 -2.75
N GLN A 137 -4.79 -1.38 -3.44
CA GLN A 137 -5.70 -2.51 -3.20
C GLN A 137 -5.91 -3.38 -4.46
N GLY A 138 -5.27 -3.04 -5.59
CA GLY A 138 -5.48 -3.72 -6.86
C GLY A 138 -6.75 -3.28 -7.61
N GLU A 139 -7.36 -2.16 -7.22
CA GLU A 139 -8.54 -1.57 -7.87
C GLU A 139 -8.13 -0.66 -9.03
N LEU A 140 -7.68 -1.27 -10.13
CA LEU A 140 -7.11 -0.55 -11.28
C LEU A 140 -8.12 0.36 -12.00
N ASP A 141 -9.42 0.12 -11.83
CA ASP A 141 -10.49 0.98 -12.37
C ASP A 141 -10.47 2.38 -11.74
N GLN A 142 -9.89 2.51 -10.54
CA GLN A 142 -9.71 3.78 -9.84
C GLN A 142 -8.39 4.48 -10.21
N CYS A 143 -7.54 3.82 -11.01
CA CYS A 143 -6.21 4.29 -11.36
C CYS A 143 -6.20 4.88 -12.78
N LYS A 144 -5.41 5.93 -13.00
CA LYS A 144 -5.30 6.57 -14.32
C LYS A 144 -4.40 5.72 -15.24
N CYS A 145 -4.93 5.38 -16.41
CA CYS A 145 -4.14 4.85 -17.51
C CYS A 145 -3.41 6.01 -18.22
N LEU A 146 -2.12 5.83 -18.47
CA LEU A 146 -1.26 6.79 -19.15
C LEU A 146 -0.56 6.12 -20.34
N THR A 147 -0.09 6.94 -21.28
CA THR A 147 0.80 6.57 -22.38
C THR A 147 2.02 7.50 -22.31
N ASN A 148 2.95 7.37 -23.27
CA ASN A 148 4.11 8.27 -23.37
C ASN A 148 3.68 9.75 -23.31
N TYR A 149 4.29 10.49 -22.40
CA TYR A 149 3.95 11.90 -22.15
C TYR A 149 4.02 12.77 -23.42
N ILE A 150 4.98 12.50 -24.31
CA ILE A 150 5.16 13.30 -25.54
C ILE A 150 3.96 13.24 -26.49
N ASP A 151 3.16 12.17 -26.43
CA ASP A 151 2.07 11.93 -27.37
C ASP A 151 0.79 12.67 -26.97
N TYR A 152 0.52 12.78 -25.66
CA TYR A 152 -0.76 13.32 -25.15
C TYR A 152 -0.62 14.32 -23.99
N HIS A 153 0.60 14.54 -23.47
CA HIS A 153 0.89 15.39 -22.32
C HIS A 153 0.07 15.03 -21.06
N GLU A 154 -0.28 13.76 -20.91
CA GLU A 154 -1.04 13.27 -19.77
C GLU A 154 -0.13 12.97 -18.56
N PHE A 155 -0.61 13.34 -17.38
CA PHE A 155 0.00 13.03 -16.11
C PHE A 155 -1.08 12.63 -15.10
N ALA A 156 -0.66 12.06 -13.98
CA ALA A 156 -1.52 11.68 -12.86
C ALA A 156 -0.87 12.10 -11.54
N THR A 157 -1.55 11.84 -10.42
CA THR A 157 -1.01 12.06 -9.07
C THR A 157 -0.99 10.75 -8.32
N PHE A 158 0.00 10.56 -7.43
CA PHE A 158 0.06 9.36 -6.58
C PHE A 158 -0.99 9.42 -5.46
N SER A 159 -1.12 10.58 -4.82
CA SER A 159 -2.19 10.84 -3.85
C SER A 159 -2.68 12.28 -3.98
N ALA A 160 -3.91 12.53 -3.52
CA ALA A 160 -4.46 13.89 -3.46
C ALA A 160 -3.75 14.79 -2.42
N ILE A 161 -2.92 14.21 -1.57
CA ILE A 161 -2.42 14.84 -0.34
C ILE A 161 -1.03 15.41 -0.56
N ASP A 162 -0.21 14.72 -1.35
CA ASP A 162 1.14 15.15 -1.65
C ASP A 162 1.23 16.06 -2.89
N MET A 163 0.19 16.09 -3.74
CA MET A 163 0.16 16.77 -5.03
C MET A 163 1.36 16.41 -5.92
N VAL A 164 2.00 15.26 -5.69
CA VAL A 164 3.13 14.79 -6.49
C VAL A 164 2.57 14.20 -7.76
N THR A 165 2.93 14.83 -8.87
CA THR A 165 2.50 14.39 -10.19
C THR A 165 3.52 13.44 -10.81
N TYR A 166 3.03 12.56 -11.67
CA TYR A 166 3.89 11.70 -12.48
C TYR A 166 3.37 11.56 -13.90
N SER A 167 4.30 11.35 -14.80
CA SER A 167 4.06 10.90 -16.17
C SER A 167 4.87 9.64 -16.44
N VAL A 168 4.66 9.01 -17.60
CA VAL A 168 5.34 7.77 -17.97
C VAL A 168 5.98 7.86 -19.35
N GLN A 169 7.03 7.06 -19.51
CA GLN A 169 7.68 6.75 -20.77
C GLN A 169 7.81 5.22 -20.85
N ILE A 170 7.28 4.62 -21.92
CA ILE A 170 7.21 3.18 -22.13
C ILE A 170 8.20 2.83 -23.23
N HIS A 171 9.25 2.10 -22.86
CA HIS A 171 10.28 1.61 -23.76
C HIS A 171 10.03 0.12 -24.05
N ASN A 172 9.12 -0.15 -24.99
CA ASN A 172 8.62 -1.50 -25.25
C ASN A 172 9.68 -2.46 -25.82
N GLU A 173 10.67 -1.97 -26.57
CA GLU A 173 11.74 -2.82 -27.14
C GLU A 173 12.64 -3.45 -26.06
N ILE A 174 12.80 -2.75 -24.93
CA ILE A 174 13.64 -3.17 -23.80
C ILE A 174 12.83 -3.52 -22.56
N ASN A 175 11.49 -3.53 -22.66
CA ASN A 175 10.56 -3.85 -21.59
C ASN A 175 10.77 -2.99 -20.31
N ILE A 176 10.96 -1.69 -20.47
CA ILE A 176 11.14 -0.74 -19.36
C ILE A 176 9.97 0.25 -19.30
N LEU A 177 9.40 0.40 -18.10
CA LEU A 177 8.57 1.53 -17.74
C LEU A 177 9.40 2.54 -16.96
N GLU A 178 9.52 3.74 -17.50
CA GLU A 178 10.13 4.89 -16.84
C GLU A 178 9.03 5.79 -16.28
N ILE A 179 9.13 6.10 -14.98
CA ILE A 179 8.17 6.95 -14.26
C ILE A 179 8.89 8.26 -13.96
N VAL A 180 8.39 9.35 -14.54
CA VAL A 180 8.96 10.69 -14.35
C VAL A 180 8.09 11.43 -13.35
N VAL A 181 8.69 11.82 -12.24
CA VAL A 181 8.00 12.49 -11.13
C VAL A 181 8.31 13.98 -11.17
N ALA A 182 7.27 14.80 -11.03
CA ALA A 182 7.37 16.25 -10.88
C ALA A 182 6.65 16.67 -9.60
N GLY A 183 7.39 17.31 -8.69
CA GLY A 183 6.91 17.76 -7.38
C GLY A 183 7.87 18.74 -6.73
#